data_AF-A0A914SP82-F1
#
_entry.id   AF-A0A914SP82-F1
#
_cell.length_a   1.000
_cell.length_b   1.000
_cell.length_c   1.000
_cell.angle_alpha   90.00
_cell.angle_beta   90.00
_cell.angle_gamma   90.00
#
_symmetry.space_group_name_H-M   'P 1'
#
loop_
_entity.id
_entity.type
_entity.pdbx_description
1 polymer ?
#
loop_
_entity_poly.entity_id
_entity_poly.type
_entity_poly.pdbx_seq_one_letter_code
_entity_poly.pdbx_strand_id
1 'polypeptide(L)'
;MEKNLCNKFLGDFCDTLIREKLCNDWYLSAENTTTSSTQPCPPTSEKAAVDLRFIPKTNLSTSFFHFDEDICFQSIAPLENGEGQECCYKAGNIDCSFSGGHSQSSHPNNPFKHFSNDILPWILCCYKQDEGICGRYIDKRPCDSGVNYISPGIALGIGDPHFHTFDNLFYTFNGFGEFWILENSTSQPLAIQARMETLNLASEKATIFSGFVFSAPNSPKIQIQKSLIRIVDIFIDGQQLDITSPNSLKQFSINDWQLNVAEDYSEIQIGTNLGFTFKITSFKGAFGILATASPEWKSKTAGLFGNFNGNKSDDLTNKNGTILDPNSSLQEIHENFGLSWAVTPQTSLFTYFGGKNFADFNNLNFTPTFSFNTSAVSNSVQDICKNDWSCLFDYFYTSNLGLANFTLISTQSYENTINILNKNIQMCPTLIPPENGYLKLSNYFKDSKANFGCFTNYTLSKNANFTCDNNFQWNPTNWNEIVCNYDFSQKSFAPSKKFNYSIISLIFILINFISC
;
A
#
# COMPACT_ATOMS: atom_id res chain seq x y z
N MET A 1 -13.93 18.47 24.99
CA MET A 1 -15.33 18.39 25.48
C MET A 1 -15.98 17.08 25.00
N GLU A 2 -15.65 16.59 23.80
CA GLU A 2 -16.09 15.29 23.23
C GLU A 2 -15.68 14.05 24.02
N LYS A 3 -14.42 13.95 24.51
CA LYS A 3 -13.97 12.85 25.41
C LYS A 3 -14.88 12.67 26.64
N ASN A 4 -15.50 13.74 27.15
CA ASN A 4 -16.38 13.69 28.31
C ASN A 4 -17.84 13.31 27.99
N LEU A 5 -18.34 13.58 26.78
CA LEU A 5 -19.67 13.12 26.36
C LEU A 5 -19.66 11.62 26.05
N CYS A 6 -18.60 11.11 25.42
CA CYS A 6 -18.47 9.70 25.08
C CYS A 6 -18.19 8.81 26.30
N ASN A 7 -17.36 9.25 27.26
CA ASN A 7 -17.20 8.55 28.54
C ASN A 7 -18.50 8.47 29.35
N LYS A 8 -19.39 9.46 29.20
CA LYS A 8 -20.72 9.44 29.81
C LYS A 8 -21.68 8.50 29.06
N PHE A 9 -21.62 8.46 27.73
CA PHE A 9 -22.40 7.56 26.87
C PHE A 9 -21.99 6.08 27.00
N LEU A 10 -20.68 5.79 27.01
CA LEU A 10 -20.12 4.46 27.24
C LEU A 10 -20.30 4.02 28.71
N GLY A 11 -20.26 4.97 29.65
CA GLY A 11 -20.52 4.73 31.07
C GLY A 11 -21.94 4.19 31.32
N ASP A 12 -22.94 4.75 30.64
CA ASP A 12 -24.34 4.28 30.73
C ASP A 12 -24.61 3.00 29.90
N PHE A 13 -23.73 2.66 28.94
CA PHE A 13 -23.78 1.42 28.14
C PHE A 13 -23.20 0.18 28.85
N CYS A 14 -22.58 0.36 30.02
CA CYS A 14 -21.67 -0.62 30.62
C CYS A 14 -22.24 -1.38 31.83
N ASP A 15 -23.32 -2.14 31.65
CA ASP A 15 -23.41 -3.39 32.42
C ASP A 15 -22.39 -4.37 31.81
N THR A 16 -21.35 -4.68 32.57
CA THR A 16 -20.26 -5.57 32.14
C THR A 16 -20.79 -6.92 31.64
N LEU A 17 -21.89 -7.42 32.23
CA LEU A 17 -22.56 -8.66 31.80
C LEU A 17 -23.22 -8.55 30.42
N ILE A 18 -23.86 -7.41 30.11
CA ILE A 18 -24.53 -7.22 28.81
C ILE A 18 -23.49 -7.17 27.70
N ARG A 19 -22.41 -6.42 27.93
CA ARG A 19 -21.33 -6.29 26.96
C ARG A 19 -20.62 -7.61 26.70
N GLU A 20 -20.30 -8.37 27.76
CA GLU A 20 -19.73 -9.72 27.64
C GLU A 20 -20.59 -10.64 26.78
N LYS A 21 -21.91 -10.62 27.03
CA LYS A 21 -22.86 -11.40 26.24
C LYS A 21 -22.83 -10.99 24.76
N LEU A 22 -22.85 -9.69 24.46
CA LEU A 22 -22.79 -9.20 23.08
C LEU A 22 -21.48 -9.57 22.37
N CYS A 23 -20.34 -9.47 23.06
CA CYS A 23 -19.05 -9.94 22.54
C CYS A 23 -19.10 -11.45 22.24
N ASN A 24 -19.69 -12.25 23.14
CA ASN A 24 -19.82 -13.69 22.94
C ASN A 24 -20.78 -14.05 21.79
N ASP A 25 -21.92 -13.36 21.67
CA ASP A 25 -22.88 -13.56 20.57
C ASP A 25 -22.25 -13.22 19.22
N TRP A 26 -21.47 -12.14 19.15
CA TRP A 26 -20.66 -11.82 17.98
C TRP A 26 -19.61 -12.90 17.71
N TYR A 27 -18.83 -13.32 18.71
CA TYR A 27 -17.78 -14.33 18.56
C TYR A 27 -18.30 -15.64 17.95
N LEU A 28 -19.47 -16.09 18.37
CA LEU A 28 -20.10 -17.32 17.88
C LEU A 28 -20.64 -17.20 16.45
N SER A 29 -20.90 -15.98 15.96
CA SER A 29 -21.45 -15.73 14.63
C SER A 29 -20.45 -15.17 13.63
N ALA A 30 -19.33 -14.61 14.11
CA ALA A 30 -18.31 -13.99 13.28
C ALA A 30 -17.51 -15.02 12.48
N GLU A 31 -17.32 -14.73 11.20
CA GLU A 31 -16.36 -15.44 10.36
C GLU A 31 -14.93 -14.98 10.70
N ASN A 32 -13.98 -15.91 10.57
CA ASN A 32 -12.56 -15.61 10.73
C ASN A 32 -12.10 -14.85 9.49
N THR A 33 -11.23 -13.86 9.67
CA THR A 33 -10.54 -13.25 8.54
C THR A 33 -9.59 -14.25 7.89
N THR A 34 -9.37 -14.10 6.59
CA THR A 34 -8.38 -14.92 5.91
C THR A 34 -6.98 -14.36 6.19
N THR A 35 -6.29 -14.85 7.23
CA THR A 35 -4.92 -14.41 7.59
C THR A 35 -3.86 -14.71 6.53
N SER A 36 -4.24 -15.29 5.38
CA SER A 36 -3.35 -15.74 4.31
C SER A 36 -3.47 -14.93 3.01
N SER A 37 -4.23 -13.84 3.00
CA SER A 37 -4.49 -13.06 1.80
C SER A 37 -3.45 -11.93 1.62
N THR A 38 -2.37 -12.33 0.93
CA THR A 38 -1.47 -11.57 0.02
C THR A 38 -0.71 -10.33 0.50
N GLN A 39 -1.08 -9.62 1.57
CA GLN A 39 -0.32 -8.43 2.03
C GLN A 39 -0.05 -8.41 3.55
N PRO A 40 0.95 -9.18 4.03
CA PRO A 40 1.37 -9.14 5.42
C PRO A 40 1.82 -7.74 5.86
N CYS A 41 1.69 -7.43 7.14
CA CYS A 41 2.14 -6.17 7.70
C CYS A 41 3.66 -6.02 7.57
N PRO A 42 4.18 -4.85 7.19
CA PRO A 42 5.60 -4.57 7.32
C PRO A 42 6.04 -4.75 8.78
N PRO A 43 7.19 -5.36 9.08
CA PRO A 43 7.57 -5.66 10.47
C PRO A 43 7.98 -4.41 11.26
N THR A 44 8.34 -3.32 10.59
CA THR A 44 8.72 -2.05 11.22
C THR A 44 7.99 -0.86 10.60
N SER A 45 7.81 0.21 11.37
CA SER A 45 7.15 1.44 10.89
C SER A 45 7.95 2.13 9.78
N GLU A 46 9.27 1.99 9.78
CA GLU A 46 10.12 2.48 8.68
C GLU A 46 9.78 1.81 7.35
N LYS A 47 9.58 0.48 7.35
CA LYS A 47 9.16 -0.25 6.15
C LYS A 47 7.74 0.12 5.75
N ALA A 48 6.83 0.24 6.71
CA ALA A 48 5.45 0.66 6.43
C ALA A 48 5.36 2.06 5.82
N ALA A 49 6.23 2.97 6.23
CA ALA A 49 6.26 4.34 5.71
C ALA A 49 6.67 4.44 4.23
N VAL A 50 7.36 3.43 3.70
CA VAL A 50 7.86 3.43 2.31
C VAL A 50 7.21 2.36 1.41
N ASP A 51 6.51 1.38 2.00
CA ASP A 51 5.74 0.39 1.25
C ASP A 51 4.39 0.99 0.84
N LEU A 52 4.28 1.37 -0.44
CA LEU A 52 3.09 2.03 -1.00
C LEU A 52 1.80 1.18 -0.95
N ARG A 53 1.90 -0.11 -0.59
CA ARG A 53 0.73 -0.95 -0.28
C ARG A 53 0.01 -0.53 0.99
N PHE A 54 0.66 0.30 1.82
CA PHE A 54 0.14 0.79 3.08
C PHE A 54 0.12 2.32 3.11
N ILE A 55 -0.97 2.89 3.62
CA ILE A 55 -1.14 4.34 3.79
C ILE A 55 -1.25 4.71 5.28
N PRO A 56 -0.70 5.85 5.71
CA PRO A 56 -0.84 6.32 7.08
C PRO A 56 -2.31 6.54 7.45
N LYS A 57 -2.73 6.07 8.62
CA LYS A 57 -4.06 6.34 9.14
C LYS A 57 -4.09 7.74 9.76
N THR A 58 -4.75 8.70 9.10
CA THR A 58 -4.84 10.09 9.59
C THR A 58 -5.84 10.22 10.75
N ASN A 59 -5.48 10.99 11.77
CA ASN A 59 -5.95 10.94 13.18
C ASN A 59 -7.45 11.07 13.54
N LEU A 60 -8.37 11.12 12.58
CA LEU A 60 -9.81 11.24 12.90
C LEU A 60 -10.47 9.92 13.31
N SER A 61 -9.90 8.76 12.94
CA SER A 61 -10.39 7.43 13.33
C SER A 61 -9.46 6.66 14.28
N THR A 62 -8.21 7.09 14.46
CA THR A 62 -7.22 6.42 15.34
C THR A 62 -7.46 6.69 16.82
N SER A 63 -7.94 7.89 17.17
CA SER A 63 -8.07 8.35 18.56
C SER A 63 -9.15 7.65 19.40
N PHE A 64 -9.95 6.77 18.78
CA PHE A 64 -10.95 5.97 19.46
C PHE A 64 -10.47 4.57 19.87
N PHE A 65 -9.44 4.01 19.21
CA PHE A 65 -9.11 2.58 19.28
C PHE A 65 -7.69 2.26 19.72
N HIS A 66 -6.73 3.15 19.43
CA HIS A 66 -5.33 2.98 19.81
C HIS A 66 -4.95 4.05 20.82
N PHE A 67 -4.14 3.67 21.81
CA PHE A 67 -3.64 4.64 22.79
C PHE A 67 -2.70 5.62 22.09
N ASP A 68 -2.69 6.89 22.53
CA ASP A 68 -2.17 8.10 21.85
C ASP A 68 -0.66 8.07 21.39
N GLU A 69 0.04 6.93 21.42
CA GLU A 69 1.46 6.77 21.09
C GLU A 69 1.78 5.86 19.88
N ASP A 70 0.80 5.15 19.31
CA ASP A 70 1.05 4.19 18.23
C ASP A 70 0.96 4.84 16.82
N ILE A 71 1.88 4.50 15.92
CA ILE A 71 1.80 4.88 14.50
C ILE A 71 1.10 3.73 13.77
N CYS A 72 0.00 4.01 13.08
CA CYS A 72 -0.76 2.98 12.35
C CYS A 72 -0.84 3.27 10.85
N PHE A 73 -0.77 2.19 10.08
CA PHE A 73 -0.96 2.17 8.65
C PHE A 73 -2.08 1.19 8.31
N GLN A 74 -2.76 1.43 7.21
CA GLN A 74 -3.77 0.52 6.66
C GLN A 74 -3.40 0.13 5.24
N SER A 75 -3.78 -1.06 4.79
CA SER A 75 -3.72 -1.44 3.38
C SER A 75 -4.38 -0.35 2.51
N ILE A 76 -3.77 0.00 1.38
CA ILE A 76 -4.33 1.03 0.48
C ILE A 76 -5.59 0.53 -0.20
N ALA A 77 -5.64 -0.77 -0.54
CA ALA A 77 -6.73 -1.42 -1.25
C ALA A 77 -7.25 -2.63 -0.50
N PRO A 78 -8.57 -2.93 -0.61
CA PRO A 78 -9.12 -4.16 -0.08
C PRO A 78 -8.56 -5.36 -0.85
N LEU A 79 -8.60 -6.51 -0.21
CA LEU A 79 -8.42 -7.80 -0.85
C LEU A 79 -9.66 -8.14 -1.71
N GLU A 80 -9.57 -9.17 -2.56
CA GLU A 80 -10.69 -9.58 -3.44
C GLU A 80 -11.99 -9.88 -2.67
N ASN A 81 -11.89 -10.40 -1.45
CA ASN A 81 -13.03 -10.67 -0.57
C ASN A 81 -13.54 -9.44 0.21
N GLY A 82 -12.90 -8.27 0.03
CA GLY A 82 -13.25 -7.03 0.72
C GLY A 82 -12.58 -6.83 2.08
N GLU A 83 -11.72 -7.76 2.51
CA GLU A 83 -10.95 -7.64 3.75
C GLU A 83 -9.86 -6.57 3.64
N GLY A 84 -9.40 -6.07 4.79
CA GLY A 84 -8.32 -5.10 4.90
C GLY A 84 -7.35 -5.47 6.01
N GLN A 85 -6.24 -4.74 6.09
CA GLN A 85 -5.22 -4.95 7.12
C GLN A 85 -4.85 -3.62 7.77
N GLU A 86 -4.82 -3.61 9.10
CA GLU A 86 -4.24 -2.53 9.89
C GLU A 86 -2.95 -2.99 10.56
N CYS A 87 -1.91 -2.17 10.46
CA CYS A 87 -0.58 -2.42 11.01
C CYS A 87 -0.22 -1.25 11.92
N CYS A 88 -0.20 -1.49 13.23
CA CYS A 88 0.20 -0.49 14.23
C CYS A 88 1.58 -0.81 14.79
N TYR A 89 2.33 0.23 15.13
CA TYR A 89 3.73 0.13 15.52
C TYR A 89 3.98 0.85 16.83
N LYS A 90 4.70 0.17 17.73
CA LYS A 90 5.14 0.69 19.01
C LYS A 90 6.66 0.65 19.10
N ALA A 91 7.27 1.81 19.39
CA ALA A 91 8.73 1.98 19.35
C ALA A 91 9.36 1.51 18.02
N GLY A 92 8.63 1.67 16.90
CA GLY A 92 9.07 1.31 15.55
C GLY A 92 8.85 -0.14 15.13
N ASN A 93 8.44 -1.02 16.04
CA ASN A 93 8.19 -2.44 15.78
C ASN A 93 6.69 -2.72 15.69
N ILE A 94 6.27 -3.69 14.86
CA ILE A 94 4.86 -4.12 14.79
C ILE A 94 4.34 -4.43 16.20
N ASP A 95 3.15 -3.94 16.54
CA ASP A 95 2.47 -4.24 17.80
C ASP A 95 1.29 -5.17 17.56
N CYS A 96 1.38 -6.36 18.15
CA CYS A 96 0.36 -7.40 18.20
C CYS A 96 -0.27 -7.53 19.59
N SER A 97 -0.08 -6.54 20.46
CA SER A 97 -0.86 -6.44 21.68
C SER A 97 -2.36 -6.22 21.39
N PHE A 98 -3.20 -6.27 22.41
CA PHE A 98 -4.65 -6.02 22.28
C PHE A 98 -4.98 -4.63 21.70
N SER A 99 -4.09 -3.65 21.87
CA SER A 99 -4.22 -2.29 21.29
C SER A 99 -3.50 -2.14 19.95
N GLY A 100 -2.86 -3.19 19.45
CA GLY A 100 -2.15 -3.21 18.17
C GLY A 100 -3.07 -3.18 16.94
N GLY A 101 -2.47 -3.40 15.77
CA GLY A 101 -3.18 -3.48 14.50
C GLY A 101 -3.73 -4.88 14.25
N HIS A 102 -4.91 -4.98 13.64
CA HIS A 102 -5.60 -6.25 13.42
C HIS A 102 -6.05 -6.40 11.96
N SER A 103 -6.23 -7.65 11.54
CA SER A 103 -6.95 -7.94 10.30
C SER A 103 -8.39 -7.42 10.39
N GLN A 104 -8.92 -6.97 9.25
CA GLN A 104 -10.23 -6.35 9.15
C GLN A 104 -11.09 -7.17 8.19
N SER A 105 -12.26 -7.61 8.64
CA SER A 105 -13.21 -8.31 7.78
C SER A 105 -13.85 -7.41 6.73
N SER A 106 -13.74 -6.10 6.89
CA SER A 106 -14.18 -5.12 5.89
C SER A 106 -13.22 -3.95 5.87
N HIS A 107 -12.64 -3.70 4.70
CA HIS A 107 -11.74 -2.58 4.48
C HIS A 107 -12.44 -1.23 4.79
N PRO A 108 -11.72 -0.21 5.29
CA PRO A 108 -12.30 1.09 5.67
C PRO A 108 -12.97 1.87 4.53
N ASN A 109 -12.78 1.44 3.27
CA ASN A 109 -13.51 1.97 2.12
C ASN A 109 -15.01 1.65 2.16
N ASN A 110 -15.43 0.67 2.96
CA ASN A 110 -16.81 0.41 3.30
C ASN A 110 -17.03 0.74 4.78
N PRO A 111 -17.19 2.04 5.13
CA PRO A 111 -17.16 2.49 6.53
C PRO A 111 -18.26 1.86 7.38
N PHE A 112 -19.44 1.58 6.80
CA PHE A 112 -20.54 0.94 7.52
C PHE A 112 -20.22 -0.51 7.91
N LYS A 113 -19.71 -1.32 6.97
CA LYS A 113 -19.35 -2.71 7.26
C LYS A 113 -18.12 -2.80 8.15
N HIS A 114 -17.11 -1.97 7.90
CA HIS A 114 -15.93 -1.87 8.76
C HIS A 114 -16.33 -1.52 10.20
N PHE A 115 -17.26 -0.57 10.35
CA PHE A 115 -17.77 -0.23 11.67
C PHE A 115 -18.50 -1.39 12.35
N SER A 116 -19.42 -2.05 11.65
CA SER A 116 -20.24 -3.13 12.26
C SER A 116 -19.45 -4.40 12.54
N ASN A 117 -18.47 -4.73 11.70
CA ASN A 117 -17.83 -6.05 11.71
C ASN A 117 -16.45 -6.05 12.40
N ASP A 118 -15.82 -4.90 12.54
CA ASP A 118 -14.47 -4.77 13.10
C ASP A 118 -14.46 -3.80 14.29
N ILE A 119 -14.98 -2.58 14.13
CA ILE A 119 -14.94 -1.54 15.19
C ILE A 119 -15.87 -1.87 16.37
N LEU A 120 -17.15 -2.10 16.11
CA LEU A 120 -18.13 -2.34 17.18
C LEU A 120 -17.78 -3.60 18.00
N PRO A 121 -17.38 -4.73 17.39
CA PRO A 121 -16.90 -5.88 18.14
C PRO A 121 -15.68 -5.60 18.99
N TRP A 122 -14.72 -4.80 18.50
CA TRP A 122 -13.58 -4.39 19.32
C TRP A 122 -14.03 -3.60 20.55
N ILE A 123 -14.98 -2.66 20.41
CA ILE A 123 -15.54 -1.91 21.55
C ILE A 123 -16.21 -2.87 22.56
N LEU A 124 -16.97 -3.85 22.07
CA LEU A 124 -17.67 -4.82 22.92
C LEU A 124 -16.67 -5.74 23.65
N CYS A 125 -15.61 -6.19 22.99
CA CYS A 125 -14.71 -7.18 23.54
C CYS A 125 -13.50 -6.60 24.29
N CYS A 126 -12.93 -5.49 23.82
CA CYS A 126 -11.60 -5.01 24.23
C CYS A 126 -11.59 -3.69 24.99
N TYR A 127 -12.65 -2.87 24.96
CA TYR A 127 -12.65 -1.52 25.55
C TYR A 127 -12.25 -1.43 27.04
N LYS A 128 -12.59 -2.43 27.88
CA LYS A 128 -12.19 -2.45 29.31
C LYS A 128 -10.90 -3.25 29.57
N GLN A 129 -10.20 -3.70 28.53
CA GLN A 129 -8.96 -4.46 28.62
C GLN A 129 -9.06 -5.75 29.45
N ASP A 130 -10.23 -6.40 29.47
CA ASP A 130 -10.32 -7.76 30.00
C ASP A 130 -9.72 -8.72 28.96
N GLU A 131 -8.56 -9.26 29.27
CA GLU A 131 -7.78 -10.07 28.34
C GLU A 131 -8.53 -11.34 27.88
N GLY A 132 -9.36 -11.94 28.75
CA GLY A 132 -10.11 -13.15 28.43
C GLY A 132 -11.24 -12.89 27.43
N ILE A 133 -11.91 -11.75 27.57
CA ILE A 133 -12.99 -11.32 26.67
C ILE A 133 -12.39 -10.81 25.35
N CYS A 134 -11.34 -9.97 25.43
CA CYS A 134 -10.69 -9.41 24.26
C CYS A 134 -10.00 -10.49 23.41
N GLY A 135 -9.54 -11.59 24.02
CA GLY A 135 -9.03 -12.75 23.30
C GLY A 135 -10.01 -13.32 22.25
N ARG A 136 -11.33 -13.20 22.46
CA ARG A 136 -12.34 -13.60 21.47
C ARG A 136 -12.32 -12.73 20.21
N TYR A 137 -12.05 -11.43 20.38
CA TYR A 137 -11.87 -10.53 19.26
C TYR A 137 -10.62 -10.88 18.46
N ILE A 138 -9.48 -11.05 19.15
CA ILE A 138 -8.21 -11.42 18.51
C ILE A 138 -8.30 -12.76 17.77
N ASP A 139 -9.05 -13.74 18.29
CA ASP A 139 -9.25 -15.02 17.59
C ASP A 139 -9.92 -14.85 16.21
N LYS A 140 -10.83 -13.87 16.09
CA LYS A 140 -11.54 -13.56 14.83
C LYS A 140 -10.85 -12.51 13.98
N ARG A 141 -10.08 -11.62 14.60
CA ARG A 141 -9.36 -10.49 14.00
C ARG A 141 -7.92 -10.51 14.52
N PRO A 142 -7.12 -11.51 14.14
CA PRO A 142 -5.75 -11.63 14.62
C PRO A 142 -4.87 -10.49 14.07
N CYS A 143 -3.82 -10.17 14.82
CA CYS A 143 -2.71 -9.36 14.34
C CYS A 143 -1.96 -10.08 13.22
N ASP A 144 -1.53 -9.35 12.20
CA ASP A 144 -0.51 -9.85 11.28
C ASP A 144 0.88 -9.59 11.88
N SER A 145 1.60 -10.69 12.15
CA SER A 145 2.89 -10.64 12.82
C SER A 145 4.02 -9.97 12.03
N GLY A 146 3.85 -9.73 10.74
CA GLY A 146 4.90 -9.29 9.82
C GLY A 146 6.03 -10.31 9.57
N VAL A 147 5.99 -11.50 10.19
CA VAL A 147 7.01 -12.55 10.02
C VAL A 147 7.07 -13.04 8.56
N ASN A 148 5.93 -13.09 7.88
CA ASN A 148 5.83 -13.53 6.48
C ASN A 148 5.91 -12.36 5.49
N TYR A 149 6.28 -11.15 5.96
CA TYR A 149 6.40 -9.99 5.10
C TYR A 149 7.47 -10.19 4.04
N ILE A 150 7.09 -9.97 2.79
CA ILE A 150 8.01 -9.90 1.66
C ILE A 150 7.86 -8.51 1.05
N SER A 151 8.99 -7.81 0.93
CA SER A 151 9.05 -6.49 0.28
C SER A 151 8.53 -6.58 -1.16
N PRO A 152 7.79 -5.58 -1.63
CA PRO A 152 7.33 -5.55 -3.01
C PRO A 152 8.51 -5.27 -3.96
N GLY A 153 8.37 -5.65 -5.23
CA GLY A 153 9.22 -5.11 -6.29
C GLY A 153 8.90 -3.63 -6.50
N ILE A 154 9.89 -2.82 -6.85
CA ILE A 154 9.71 -1.38 -7.06
C ILE A 154 10.36 -0.96 -8.36
N ALA A 155 9.65 -0.18 -9.16
CA ALA A 155 10.15 0.42 -10.39
C ALA A 155 9.92 1.94 -10.36
N LEU A 156 10.80 2.69 -11.04
CA LEU A 156 10.74 4.15 -11.12
C LEU A 156 10.80 4.59 -12.58
N GLY A 157 9.98 5.57 -12.95
CA GLY A 157 10.14 6.38 -14.16
C GLY A 157 10.16 7.86 -13.79
N ILE A 158 11.19 8.62 -14.19
CA ILE A 158 11.35 10.03 -13.83
C ILE A 158 12.17 10.81 -14.85
N GLY A 159 12.03 12.14 -14.88
CA GLY A 159 12.93 13.02 -15.64
C GLY A 159 12.72 12.96 -17.15
N ASP A 160 13.80 13.18 -17.91
CA ASP A 160 13.84 12.93 -19.36
C ASP A 160 14.15 11.45 -19.61
N PRO A 161 13.17 10.61 -19.94
CA PRO A 161 12.84 9.58 -18.99
C PRO A 161 13.97 8.60 -18.67
N HIS A 162 14.29 8.56 -17.38
CA HIS A 162 15.12 7.57 -16.74
C HIS A 162 14.25 6.52 -16.06
N PHE A 163 14.68 5.27 -16.13
CA PHE A 163 13.97 4.12 -15.61
C PHE A 163 14.81 3.34 -14.62
N HIS A 164 14.17 2.88 -13.54
CA HIS A 164 14.59 1.72 -12.78
C HIS A 164 13.53 0.62 -12.92
N THR A 165 13.93 -0.57 -13.36
CA THR A 165 13.04 -1.74 -13.45
C THR A 165 12.73 -2.33 -12.08
N PHE A 166 11.78 -3.28 -12.02
CA PHE A 166 11.48 -4.00 -10.78
C PHE A 166 12.66 -4.79 -10.19
N ASP A 167 13.64 -5.18 -11.04
CA ASP A 167 14.87 -5.84 -10.63
C ASP A 167 16.06 -4.87 -10.49
N ASN A 168 15.75 -3.56 -10.40
CA ASN A 168 16.69 -2.46 -10.14
C ASN A 168 17.72 -2.25 -11.27
N LEU A 169 17.37 -2.56 -12.52
CA LEU A 169 18.15 -2.11 -13.68
C LEU A 169 17.89 -0.63 -13.94
N PHE A 170 18.94 0.19 -13.95
CA PHE A 170 18.89 1.57 -14.40
C PHE A 170 19.16 1.67 -15.91
N TYR A 171 18.33 2.41 -16.64
CA TYR A 171 18.58 2.80 -18.03
C TYR A 171 17.82 4.08 -18.40
N THR A 172 18.12 4.66 -19.57
CA THR A 172 17.45 5.88 -20.07
C THR A 172 16.77 5.59 -21.40
N PHE A 173 15.53 6.07 -21.55
CA PHE A 173 14.77 5.97 -22.79
C PHE A 173 13.93 7.24 -23.02
N ASN A 174 14.43 8.12 -23.88
CA ASN A 174 13.82 9.42 -24.20
C ASN A 174 12.92 9.34 -25.45
N GLY A 175 11.79 8.64 -25.35
CA GLY A 175 10.85 8.46 -26.47
C GLY A 175 9.87 9.63 -26.62
N PHE A 176 9.38 9.89 -27.84
CA PHE A 176 8.20 10.73 -28.09
C PHE A 176 7.04 9.86 -28.54
N GLY A 177 6.10 9.57 -27.64
CA GLY A 177 5.02 8.64 -27.94
C GLY A 177 4.27 8.14 -26.71
N GLU A 178 3.40 7.18 -26.96
CA GLU A 178 2.75 6.38 -25.93
C GLU A 178 3.43 5.01 -25.88
N PHE A 179 3.79 4.54 -24.69
CA PHE A 179 4.58 3.32 -24.49
C PHE A 179 4.00 2.46 -23.38
N TRP A 180 4.09 1.14 -23.55
CA TRP A 180 3.76 0.18 -22.50
C TRP A 180 4.85 0.18 -21.42
N ILE A 181 4.54 0.75 -20.25
CA ILE A 181 5.47 0.69 -19.11
C ILE A 181 5.27 -0.59 -18.29
N LEU A 182 4.05 -1.11 -18.29
CA LEU A 182 3.70 -2.38 -17.68
C LEU A 182 2.55 -3.01 -18.46
N GLU A 183 2.71 -4.27 -18.83
CA GLU A 183 1.62 -5.15 -19.23
C GLU A 183 1.85 -6.53 -18.61
N ASN A 184 0.77 -7.26 -18.39
CA ASN A 184 0.83 -8.66 -18.00
C ASN A 184 0.57 -9.54 -19.24
N SER A 185 1.37 -10.61 -19.39
CA SER A 185 1.33 -11.54 -20.52
C SER A 185 0.21 -12.60 -20.45
N THR A 186 -0.58 -12.60 -19.35
CA THR A 186 -1.69 -13.54 -19.12
C THR A 186 -3.07 -12.93 -19.41
N SER A 187 -4.08 -13.80 -19.53
CA SER A 187 -5.43 -13.55 -20.07
C SER A 187 -6.32 -12.52 -19.35
N GLN A 188 -5.83 -11.84 -18.30
CA GLN A 188 -6.53 -10.78 -17.55
C GLN A 188 -5.51 -9.75 -17.01
N PRO A 189 -4.94 -8.85 -17.84
CA PRO A 189 -3.78 -8.08 -17.40
C PRO A 189 -4.13 -6.68 -16.89
N LEU A 190 -3.58 -6.32 -15.73
CA LEU A 190 -3.25 -4.93 -15.43
C LEU A 190 -2.34 -4.41 -16.55
N ALA A 191 -2.66 -3.23 -17.07
CA ALA A 191 -1.94 -2.63 -18.17
C ALA A 191 -1.77 -1.13 -17.93
N ILE A 192 -0.57 -0.64 -18.16
CA ILE A 192 -0.18 0.74 -17.89
C ILE A 192 0.60 1.29 -19.07
N GLN A 193 0.13 2.42 -19.56
CA GLN A 193 0.79 3.18 -20.61
C GLN A 193 1.25 4.52 -20.07
N ALA A 194 2.42 4.96 -20.52
CA ALA A 194 2.92 6.30 -20.30
C ALA A 194 2.93 7.07 -21.62
N ARG A 195 2.62 8.37 -21.56
CA ARG A 195 2.82 9.31 -22.65
C ARG A 195 4.06 10.15 -22.35
N MET A 196 4.94 10.22 -23.34
CA MET A 196 6.16 11.01 -23.32
C MET A 196 6.14 12.03 -24.46
N GLU A 197 6.36 13.30 -24.13
CA GLU A 197 6.33 14.41 -25.08
C GLU A 197 7.48 15.38 -24.80
N THR A 198 7.85 16.20 -25.80
CA THR A 198 8.85 17.26 -25.58
C THR A 198 8.37 18.27 -24.53
N LEU A 199 9.27 18.68 -23.63
CA LEU A 199 8.96 19.66 -22.58
C LEU A 199 8.46 20.99 -23.15
N ASN A 200 9.12 21.49 -24.20
CA ASN A 200 8.79 22.69 -24.96
C ASN A 200 9.56 22.70 -26.30
N LEU A 201 9.22 23.63 -27.19
CA LEU A 201 9.88 23.79 -28.51
C LEU A 201 11.37 24.18 -28.44
N ALA A 202 11.89 24.65 -27.30
CA ALA A 202 13.31 24.95 -27.13
C ALA A 202 14.12 23.74 -26.63
N SER A 203 13.44 22.74 -26.07
CA SER A 203 14.00 21.47 -25.60
C SER A 203 13.68 20.34 -26.58
N GLU A 204 13.92 20.56 -27.89
CA GLU A 204 13.54 19.65 -28.98
C GLU A 204 14.18 18.26 -28.92
N LYS A 205 15.08 18.00 -27.95
CA LYS A 205 15.79 16.73 -27.80
C LYS A 205 15.55 16.06 -26.45
N ALA A 206 14.70 16.64 -25.61
CA ALA A 206 14.33 16.11 -24.31
C ALA A 206 12.81 15.92 -24.22
N THR A 207 12.42 14.85 -23.57
CA THR A 207 11.04 14.45 -23.35
C THR A 207 10.73 14.44 -21.86
N ILE A 208 9.45 14.35 -21.50
CA ILE A 208 8.99 14.18 -20.13
C ILE A 208 7.78 13.27 -20.13
N PHE A 209 7.50 12.61 -19.00
CA PHE A 209 6.19 12.01 -18.79
C PHE A 209 5.12 13.11 -18.71
N SER A 210 4.15 13.05 -19.62
CA SER A 210 3.03 13.99 -19.71
C SER A 210 1.67 13.36 -19.38
N GLY A 211 1.63 12.03 -19.21
CA GLY A 211 0.45 11.33 -18.71
C GLY A 211 0.64 9.83 -18.55
N PHE A 212 -0.27 9.21 -17.82
CA PHE A 212 -0.36 7.78 -17.57
C PHE A 212 -1.80 7.31 -17.70
N VAL A 213 -1.99 6.08 -18.19
CA VAL A 213 -3.29 5.41 -18.16
C VAL A 213 -3.14 4.05 -17.51
N PHE A 214 -4.03 3.77 -16.56
CA PHE A 214 -4.11 2.53 -15.82
C PHE A 214 -5.39 1.80 -16.21
N SER A 215 -5.26 0.52 -16.55
CA SER A 215 -6.37 -0.36 -16.94
C SER A 215 -6.27 -1.67 -16.18
N ALA A 216 -7.36 -2.06 -15.53
CA ALA A 216 -7.48 -3.33 -14.81
C ALA A 216 -8.78 -4.04 -15.24
N PRO A 217 -8.85 -5.38 -15.14
CA PRO A 217 -10.06 -6.13 -15.41
C PRO A 217 -11.28 -5.59 -14.67
N ASN A 218 -12.44 -5.54 -15.33
CA ASN A 218 -13.73 -5.14 -14.74
C ASN A 218 -13.74 -3.78 -14.01
N SER A 219 -12.74 -2.93 -14.29
CA SER A 219 -12.56 -1.64 -13.64
C SER A 219 -12.39 -0.54 -14.70
N PRO A 220 -12.90 0.67 -14.44
CA PRO A 220 -12.76 1.78 -15.39
C PRO A 220 -11.29 2.15 -15.57
N LYS A 221 -10.97 2.72 -16.73
CA LYS A 221 -9.63 3.26 -16.99
C LYS A 221 -9.44 4.55 -16.20
N ILE A 222 -8.29 4.67 -15.55
CA ILE A 222 -7.85 5.90 -14.92
C ILE A 222 -6.80 6.54 -15.82
N GLN A 223 -7.05 7.76 -16.27
CA GLN A 223 -6.08 8.55 -17.02
C GLN A 223 -5.67 9.77 -16.21
N ILE A 224 -4.37 9.92 -15.98
CA ILE A 224 -3.76 11.08 -15.35
C ILE A 224 -2.95 11.79 -16.43
N GLN A 225 -3.12 13.09 -16.60
CA GLN A 225 -2.36 13.83 -17.60
C GLN A 225 -2.06 15.26 -17.19
N LYS A 226 -1.10 15.86 -17.90
CA LYS A 226 -0.74 17.26 -17.76
C LYS A 226 -1.96 18.13 -18.08
N SER A 227 -2.26 19.07 -17.18
CA SER A 227 -3.32 20.05 -17.41
C SER A 227 -2.75 21.32 -18.06
N LEU A 228 -3.56 21.97 -18.89
CA LEU A 228 -3.23 23.28 -19.50
C LEU A 228 -3.52 24.46 -18.58
N ILE A 229 -4.40 24.26 -17.59
CA ILE A 229 -4.90 25.32 -16.70
C ILE A 229 -4.68 25.00 -15.21
N ARG A 230 -4.29 23.75 -14.89
CA ARG A 230 -4.09 23.24 -13.52
C ARG A 230 -2.75 22.47 -13.42
N ILE A 231 -2.52 21.82 -12.28
CA ILE A 231 -1.37 20.94 -12.07
C ILE A 231 -1.55 19.60 -12.82
N VAL A 232 -2.75 19.01 -12.71
CA VAL A 232 -3.08 17.68 -13.25
C VAL A 232 -4.56 17.60 -13.58
N ASP A 233 -4.90 16.83 -14.62
CA ASP A 233 -6.28 16.40 -14.90
C ASP A 233 -6.38 14.88 -14.73
N ILE A 234 -7.45 14.43 -14.08
CA ILE A 234 -7.76 13.01 -13.83
C ILE A 234 -9.07 12.68 -14.55
N PHE A 235 -9.08 11.56 -15.27
CA PHE A 235 -10.25 11.06 -16.00
C PHE A 235 -10.54 9.61 -15.62
N ILE A 236 -11.82 9.30 -15.47
CA ILE A 236 -12.34 7.94 -15.25
C ILE A 236 -13.20 7.59 -16.47
N ASP A 237 -12.78 6.59 -17.25
CA ASP A 237 -13.41 6.23 -18.55
C ASP A 237 -13.68 7.45 -19.45
N GLY A 238 -12.70 8.36 -19.51
CA GLY A 238 -12.77 9.57 -20.32
C GLY A 238 -13.61 10.71 -19.74
N GLN A 239 -14.27 10.50 -18.59
CA GLN A 239 -14.97 11.56 -17.87
C GLN A 239 -14.04 12.25 -16.88
N GLN A 240 -13.93 13.58 -16.97
CA GLN A 240 -13.05 14.35 -16.09
C GLN A 240 -13.61 14.35 -14.66
N LEU A 241 -12.76 13.99 -13.70
CA LEU A 241 -13.08 14.08 -12.28
C LEU A 241 -12.90 15.53 -11.82
N ASP A 242 -13.95 16.12 -11.23
CA ASP A 242 -13.84 17.44 -10.59
C ASP A 242 -13.17 17.32 -9.22
N ILE A 243 -11.85 17.45 -9.24
CA ILE A 243 -11.00 17.47 -8.05
C ILE A 243 -10.80 18.87 -7.47
N THR A 244 -11.38 19.91 -8.07
CA THR A 244 -11.11 21.32 -7.70
C THR A 244 -12.08 21.89 -6.69
N SER A 245 -13.23 21.24 -6.50
CA SER A 245 -14.18 21.62 -5.46
C SER A 245 -13.53 21.47 -4.07
N PRO A 246 -13.66 22.45 -3.15
CA PRO A 246 -13.20 22.31 -1.76
C PRO A 246 -13.80 21.11 -1.03
N ASN A 247 -14.97 20.64 -1.50
CA ASN A 247 -15.66 19.47 -0.97
C ASN A 247 -15.40 18.20 -1.80
N SER A 248 -14.47 18.23 -2.76
CA SER A 248 -14.12 17.04 -3.53
C SER A 248 -13.45 16.02 -2.62
N LEU A 249 -13.93 14.78 -2.69
CA LEU A 249 -13.29 13.67 -2.00
C LEU A 249 -11.88 13.49 -2.58
N LYS A 250 -10.87 13.60 -1.71
CA LYS A 250 -9.46 13.35 -2.05
C LYS A 250 -9.09 11.88 -1.99
N GLN A 251 -9.97 11.06 -1.43
CA GLN A 251 -9.87 9.61 -1.38
C GLN A 251 -11.13 9.01 -1.94
N PHE A 252 -11.01 8.09 -2.90
CA PHE A 252 -12.17 7.45 -3.51
C PHE A 252 -11.86 6.04 -3.99
N SER A 253 -12.89 5.20 -3.89
CA SER A 253 -12.87 3.80 -4.33
C SER A 253 -13.70 3.66 -5.60
N ILE A 254 -13.13 3.05 -6.63
CA ILE A 254 -13.82 2.79 -7.89
C ILE A 254 -13.49 1.36 -8.33
N ASN A 255 -14.43 0.43 -8.11
CA ASN A 255 -14.22 -1.00 -8.30
C ASN A 255 -12.92 -1.45 -7.61
N ASP A 256 -11.95 -1.93 -8.37
CA ASP A 256 -10.67 -2.43 -7.87
C ASP A 256 -9.67 -1.32 -7.53
N TRP A 257 -9.95 -0.08 -7.91
CA TRP A 257 -9.06 1.05 -7.72
C TRP A 257 -9.32 1.79 -6.42
N GLN A 258 -8.23 2.16 -5.75
CA GLN A 258 -8.23 3.13 -4.66
C GLN A 258 -7.35 4.30 -5.06
N LEU A 259 -7.89 5.52 -5.04
CA LEU A 259 -7.13 6.71 -5.36
C LEU A 259 -7.05 7.63 -4.16
N ASN A 260 -5.85 8.11 -3.86
CA ASN A 260 -5.59 9.17 -2.89
C ASN A 260 -4.86 10.31 -3.60
N VAL A 261 -5.46 11.51 -3.58
CA VAL A 261 -4.92 12.71 -4.23
C VAL A 261 -4.46 13.67 -3.14
N ALA A 262 -3.20 14.10 -3.18
CA ALA A 262 -2.68 15.09 -2.24
C ALA A 262 -3.44 16.43 -2.39
N GLU A 263 -3.56 17.19 -1.29
CA GLU A 263 -4.30 18.46 -1.27
C GLU A 263 -3.75 19.50 -2.25
N ASP A 264 -2.43 19.50 -2.46
CA ASP A 264 -1.75 20.37 -3.42
C ASP A 264 -1.64 19.77 -4.82
N TYR A 265 -2.22 18.59 -5.06
CA TYR A 265 -2.20 17.84 -6.32
C TYR A 265 -0.79 17.47 -6.83
N SER A 266 0.23 17.59 -5.98
CA SER A 266 1.61 17.24 -6.32
C SER A 266 1.83 15.73 -6.38
N GLU A 267 0.97 14.96 -5.71
CA GLU A 267 1.04 13.50 -5.61
C GLU A 267 -0.34 12.86 -5.80
N ILE A 268 -0.38 11.76 -6.55
CA ILE A 268 -1.54 10.88 -6.67
C ILE A 268 -1.08 9.46 -6.40
N GLN A 269 -1.68 8.80 -5.42
CA GLN A 269 -1.48 7.37 -5.16
C GLN A 269 -2.66 6.58 -5.71
N ILE A 270 -2.37 5.47 -6.38
CA ILE A 270 -3.35 4.51 -6.89
C ILE A 270 -3.00 3.14 -6.36
N GLY A 271 -3.94 2.47 -5.68
CA GLY A 271 -3.83 1.08 -5.25
C GLY A 271 -4.80 0.18 -5.99
N THR A 272 -4.45 -1.10 -6.12
CA THR A 272 -5.32 -2.15 -6.67
C THR A 272 -5.42 -3.32 -5.72
N ASN A 273 -6.56 -4.01 -5.72
CA ASN A 273 -6.71 -5.32 -5.07
C ASN A 273 -5.82 -6.40 -5.71
N LEU A 274 -5.35 -6.17 -6.94
CA LEU A 274 -4.39 -7.03 -7.64
C LEU A 274 -3.00 -7.01 -7.00
N GLY A 275 -2.68 -6.12 -6.05
CA GLY A 275 -1.36 -6.06 -5.42
C GLY A 275 -0.35 -5.15 -6.11
N PHE A 276 -0.83 -4.24 -6.97
CA PHE A 276 -0.02 -3.14 -7.49
C PHE A 276 -0.40 -1.82 -6.86
N THR A 277 0.61 -0.96 -6.69
CA THR A 277 0.39 0.44 -6.31
C THR A 277 1.27 1.39 -7.11
N PHE A 278 0.80 2.62 -7.30
CA PHE A 278 1.45 3.64 -8.10
C PHE A 278 1.44 4.96 -7.34
N LYS A 279 2.57 5.65 -7.29
CA LYS A 279 2.67 7.02 -6.82
C LYS A 279 3.14 7.89 -7.97
N ILE A 280 2.26 8.77 -8.43
CA ILE A 280 2.53 9.73 -9.49
C ILE A 280 2.87 11.05 -8.83
N THR A 281 4.05 11.59 -9.11
CA THR A 281 4.49 12.92 -8.64
C THR A 281 4.48 13.92 -9.79
N SER A 282 4.16 15.19 -9.52
CA SER A 282 4.04 16.24 -10.53
C SER A 282 4.94 17.43 -10.23
N PHE A 283 5.68 17.89 -11.25
CA PHE A 283 6.41 19.13 -11.22
C PHE A 283 6.18 19.93 -12.50
N LYS A 284 5.37 21.00 -12.42
CA LYS A 284 5.08 21.94 -13.52
C LYS A 284 4.73 21.23 -14.85
N GLY A 285 3.97 20.15 -14.78
CA GLY A 285 3.50 19.37 -15.92
C GLY A 285 4.47 18.30 -16.44
N ALA A 286 5.60 18.06 -15.77
CA ALA A 286 6.36 16.82 -15.87
C ALA A 286 5.96 15.88 -14.73
N PHE A 287 5.84 14.59 -15.03
CA PHE A 287 5.51 13.59 -14.01
C PHE A 287 6.65 12.64 -13.70
N GLY A 288 6.60 12.07 -12.51
CA GLY A 288 7.30 10.84 -12.14
C GLY A 288 6.29 9.75 -11.77
N ILE A 289 6.71 8.50 -11.85
CA ILE A 289 5.94 7.35 -11.39
C ILE A 289 6.83 6.39 -10.59
N LEU A 290 6.42 6.08 -9.37
CA LEU A 290 6.96 4.99 -8.58
C LEU A 290 5.90 3.87 -8.55
N ALA A 291 6.22 2.71 -9.10
CA ALA A 291 5.33 1.56 -9.15
C ALA A 291 5.82 0.49 -8.15
N THR A 292 4.90 -0.13 -7.42
CA THR A 292 5.19 -1.34 -6.64
C THR A 292 4.35 -2.52 -7.10
N ALA A 293 4.94 -3.71 -7.04
CA ALA A 293 4.31 -4.97 -7.38
C ALA A 293 4.51 -5.96 -6.24
N SER A 294 3.41 -6.52 -5.73
CA SER A 294 3.50 -7.57 -4.71
C SER A 294 4.18 -8.85 -5.26
N PRO A 295 4.81 -9.67 -4.41
CA PRO A 295 5.64 -10.80 -4.82
C PRO A 295 4.98 -11.84 -5.73
N GLU A 296 3.66 -11.98 -5.68
CA GLU A 296 2.86 -12.84 -6.56
C GLU A 296 2.95 -12.48 -8.04
N TRP A 297 3.44 -11.28 -8.37
CA TRP A 297 3.68 -10.79 -9.73
C TRP A 297 5.06 -11.09 -10.28
N LYS A 298 5.92 -11.77 -9.50
CA LYS A 298 7.23 -12.19 -10.00
C LYS A 298 7.10 -13.00 -11.28
N SER A 299 7.88 -12.62 -12.29
CA SER A 299 7.89 -13.22 -13.64
C SER A 299 6.57 -13.12 -14.41
N LYS A 300 5.68 -12.19 -14.04
CA LYS A 300 4.37 -11.96 -14.69
C LYS A 300 4.22 -10.56 -15.27
N THR A 301 5.27 -9.74 -15.22
CA THR A 301 5.27 -8.40 -15.83
C THR A 301 6.05 -8.41 -17.15
N ALA A 302 5.76 -7.43 -18.00
CA ALA A 302 6.55 -7.08 -19.17
C ALA A 302 6.36 -5.58 -19.46
N GLY A 303 7.24 -4.99 -20.27
CA GLY A 303 7.22 -3.56 -20.58
C GLY A 303 8.51 -2.86 -20.15
N LEU A 304 8.48 -1.53 -20.14
CA LEU A 304 9.63 -0.71 -19.76
C LEU A 304 10.07 -0.91 -18.28
N PHE A 305 9.23 -1.46 -17.40
CA PHE A 305 9.63 -1.83 -16.04
C PHE A 305 10.21 -3.25 -15.89
N GLY A 306 10.43 -3.97 -16.99
CA GLY A 306 11.05 -5.29 -16.98
C GLY A 306 10.10 -6.42 -16.59
N ASN A 307 10.66 -7.60 -16.31
CA ASN A 307 9.89 -8.84 -16.13
C ASN A 307 9.72 -9.29 -14.66
N PHE A 308 10.36 -8.58 -13.73
CA PHE A 308 10.29 -8.78 -12.29
C PHE A 308 10.60 -10.23 -11.87
N ASN A 309 11.70 -10.79 -12.33
CA ASN A 309 12.11 -12.16 -12.02
C ASN A 309 13.30 -12.23 -11.03
N GLY A 310 13.83 -11.08 -10.62
CA GLY A 310 15.03 -10.94 -9.78
C GLY A 310 16.34 -10.91 -10.56
N ASN A 311 16.31 -10.84 -11.90
CA ASN A 311 17.47 -10.89 -12.78
C ASN A 311 17.51 -9.69 -13.74
N LYS A 312 18.20 -8.63 -13.34
CA LYS A 312 18.39 -7.43 -14.17
C LYS A 312 19.03 -7.65 -15.56
N SER A 313 19.63 -8.82 -15.82
CA SER A 313 20.29 -9.09 -17.12
C SER A 313 19.32 -9.37 -18.27
N ASP A 314 18.06 -9.68 -17.96
CA ASP A 314 17.01 -9.93 -18.96
C ASP A 314 15.87 -8.90 -18.93
N ASP A 315 16.03 -7.83 -18.15
CA ASP A 315 15.05 -6.76 -18.04
C ASP A 315 14.85 -5.96 -19.34
N LEU A 316 15.89 -5.85 -20.17
CA LEU A 316 15.80 -5.24 -21.50
C LEU A 316 15.32 -6.26 -22.55
N THR A 317 14.26 -7.00 -22.23
CA THR A 317 13.57 -7.86 -23.19
C THR A 317 12.62 -7.02 -24.04
N ASN A 318 12.87 -6.97 -25.35
CA ASN A 318 12.02 -6.22 -26.27
C ASN A 318 10.69 -6.95 -26.53
N LYS A 319 9.75 -6.28 -27.20
CA LYS A 319 8.40 -6.82 -27.47
C LYS A 319 8.37 -8.16 -28.22
N ASN A 320 9.41 -8.46 -28.99
CA ASN A 320 9.55 -9.72 -29.74
C ASN A 320 10.23 -10.84 -28.93
N GLY A 321 10.62 -10.58 -27.68
CA GLY A 321 11.29 -11.52 -26.79
C GLY A 321 12.82 -11.55 -26.92
N THR A 322 13.42 -10.65 -27.71
CA THR A 322 14.89 -10.55 -27.79
C THR A 322 15.41 -9.77 -26.59
N ILE A 323 16.41 -10.33 -25.92
CA ILE A 323 17.10 -9.69 -24.80
C ILE A 323 18.24 -8.81 -25.31
N LEU A 324 18.25 -7.54 -24.93
CA LEU A 324 19.37 -6.61 -25.15
C LEU A 324 20.30 -6.60 -23.93
N ASP A 325 21.61 -6.41 -24.13
CA ASP A 325 22.57 -6.29 -23.04
C ASP A 325 22.27 -5.01 -22.22
N PRO A 326 22.16 -5.08 -20.88
CA PRO A 326 22.02 -3.90 -20.03
C PRO A 326 23.10 -2.82 -20.19
N ASN A 327 24.28 -3.18 -20.71
CA ASN A 327 25.39 -2.25 -20.96
C ASN A 327 25.41 -1.71 -22.41
N SER A 328 24.38 -2.00 -23.20
CA SER A 328 24.22 -1.43 -24.54
C SER A 328 24.21 0.11 -24.50
N SER A 329 24.59 0.72 -25.61
CA SER A 329 24.58 2.18 -25.75
C SER A 329 23.16 2.74 -25.61
N LEU A 330 23.05 4.02 -25.22
CA LEU A 330 21.75 4.71 -25.16
C LEU A 330 20.97 4.62 -26.49
N GLN A 331 21.70 4.65 -27.62
CA GLN A 331 21.11 4.50 -28.94
C GLN A 331 20.52 3.10 -29.16
N GLU A 332 21.27 2.04 -28.86
CA GLU A 332 20.77 0.67 -28.98
C GLU A 332 19.59 0.39 -28.05
N ILE A 333 19.63 0.90 -26.81
CA ILE A 333 18.51 0.81 -25.86
C ILE A 333 17.28 1.52 -26.43
N HIS A 334 17.45 2.72 -26.99
CA HIS A 334 16.35 3.46 -27.59
C HIS A 334 15.75 2.73 -28.80
N GLU A 335 16.58 2.35 -29.76
CA GLU A 335 16.16 1.80 -31.05
C GLU A 335 15.67 0.34 -30.96
N ASN A 336 16.37 -0.51 -30.21
CA ASN A 336 16.14 -1.96 -30.22
C ASN A 336 15.29 -2.47 -29.05
N PHE A 337 15.15 -1.67 -27.99
CA PHE A 337 14.35 -2.02 -26.81
C PHE A 337 13.19 -1.03 -26.58
N GLY A 338 13.48 0.25 -26.31
CA GLY A 338 12.47 1.23 -25.91
C GLY A 338 11.37 1.45 -26.95
N LEU A 339 11.75 1.69 -28.21
CA LEU A 339 10.80 1.84 -29.32
C LEU A 339 9.99 0.57 -29.60
N SER A 340 10.48 -0.61 -29.23
CA SER A 340 9.72 -1.86 -29.39
C SER A 340 8.44 -1.90 -28.54
N TRP A 341 8.42 -1.13 -27.45
CA TRP A 341 7.30 -1.02 -26.52
C TRP A 341 6.31 0.11 -26.91
N ALA A 342 6.46 0.71 -28.09
CA ALA A 342 5.53 1.70 -28.60
C ALA A 342 4.11 1.15 -28.73
N VAL A 343 3.15 1.96 -28.30
CA VAL A 343 1.72 1.69 -28.44
C VAL A 343 1.29 1.99 -29.87
N THR A 344 0.24 1.31 -30.33
CA THR A 344 -0.38 1.55 -31.65
C THR A 344 -1.71 2.28 -31.47
N PRO A 345 -2.26 2.93 -32.52
CA PRO A 345 -3.58 3.57 -32.43
C PRO A 345 -4.70 2.62 -31.94
N GLN A 346 -4.60 1.33 -32.27
CA GLN A 346 -5.60 0.31 -31.90
C GLN A 346 -5.44 -0.19 -30.47
N THR A 347 -4.23 -0.08 -29.91
CA THR A 347 -3.90 -0.58 -28.58
C THR A 347 -3.75 0.53 -27.54
N SER A 348 -3.92 1.80 -27.94
CA SER A 348 -3.87 2.92 -26.99
C SER A 348 -5.02 2.86 -26.00
N LEU A 349 -4.67 3.07 -24.74
CA LEU A 349 -5.61 3.17 -23.63
C LEU A 349 -6.04 4.62 -23.39
N PHE A 350 -5.33 5.60 -23.97
CA PHE A 350 -5.61 7.01 -23.79
C PHE A 350 -6.90 7.46 -24.47
N THR A 351 -7.64 8.30 -23.76
CA THR A 351 -8.71 9.13 -24.31
C THR A 351 -8.12 10.48 -24.72
N TYR A 352 -8.51 10.96 -25.90
CA TYR A 352 -8.01 12.22 -26.46
C TYR A 352 -9.06 13.33 -26.37
N PHE A 353 -8.61 14.54 -26.06
CA PHE A 353 -9.47 15.71 -25.82
C PHE A 353 -9.06 16.90 -26.69
N GLY A 354 -9.94 17.89 -26.83
CA GLY A 354 -9.62 19.13 -27.53
C GLY A 354 -9.36 18.97 -29.03
N GLY A 355 -9.97 17.97 -29.68
CA GLY A 355 -9.77 17.66 -31.10
C GLY A 355 -8.45 16.96 -31.42
N LYS A 356 -7.66 16.60 -30.40
CA LYS A 356 -6.43 15.83 -30.54
C LYS A 356 -6.72 14.34 -30.75
N ASN A 357 -5.72 13.62 -31.26
CA ASN A 357 -5.74 12.18 -31.47
C ASN A 357 -4.36 11.55 -31.23
N PHE A 358 -4.24 10.23 -31.38
CA PHE A 358 -2.99 9.49 -31.21
C PHE A 358 -1.79 10.09 -31.96
N ALA A 359 -1.98 10.55 -33.20
CA ALA A 359 -0.89 11.08 -34.02
C ALA A 359 -0.35 12.43 -33.52
N ASP A 360 -1.13 13.20 -32.75
CA ASP A 360 -0.64 14.43 -32.12
C ASP A 360 0.40 14.17 -31.01
N PHE A 361 0.36 12.96 -30.44
CA PHE A 361 1.16 12.58 -29.27
C PHE A 361 2.23 11.54 -29.59
N ASN A 362 2.40 11.17 -30.86
CA ASN A 362 3.26 10.06 -31.24
C ASN A 362 4.19 10.44 -32.40
N ASN A 363 5.50 10.40 -32.14
CA ASN A 363 6.54 10.67 -33.13
C ASN A 363 7.72 9.71 -32.92
N LEU A 364 7.58 8.49 -33.43
CA LEU A 364 8.63 7.46 -33.32
C LEU A 364 9.90 7.79 -34.13
N ASN A 365 9.90 8.83 -34.97
CA ASN A 365 11.09 9.33 -35.65
C ASN A 365 11.85 10.37 -34.82
N PHE A 366 11.34 10.73 -33.64
CA PHE A 366 12.06 11.58 -32.70
C PHE A 366 13.38 10.92 -32.31
N THR A 367 14.49 11.66 -32.42
CA THR A 367 15.81 11.17 -32.05
C THR A 367 16.36 12.03 -30.90
N PRO A 368 16.47 11.48 -29.68
CA PRO A 368 17.11 12.19 -28.58
C PRO A 368 18.63 12.26 -28.79
N THR A 369 19.33 12.96 -27.90
CA THR A 369 20.79 12.96 -27.95
C THR A 369 21.34 11.80 -27.12
N PHE A 370 22.14 10.94 -27.75
CA PHE A 370 22.74 9.75 -27.10
C PHE A 370 24.09 10.01 -26.42
N SER A 371 24.56 11.27 -26.40
CA SER A 371 25.89 11.63 -25.88
C SER A 371 25.79 12.72 -24.81
N PHE A 372 26.13 12.36 -23.56
CA PHE A 372 26.15 13.29 -22.44
C PHE A 372 27.56 13.40 -21.85
N ASN A 373 28.04 14.62 -21.67
CA ASN A 373 29.32 14.90 -21.02
C ASN A 373 29.09 15.72 -19.75
N THR A 374 29.25 15.09 -18.59
CA THR A 374 29.13 15.73 -17.28
C THR A 374 30.05 16.94 -17.11
N SER A 375 31.23 16.93 -17.74
CA SER A 375 32.21 18.03 -17.66
C SER A 375 31.75 19.30 -18.38
N ALA A 376 30.73 19.22 -19.23
CA ALA A 376 30.16 20.38 -19.90
C ALA A 376 29.16 21.16 -19.01
N VAL A 377 28.79 20.62 -17.85
CA VAL A 377 27.86 21.24 -16.89
C VAL A 377 28.65 22.10 -15.89
N SER A 378 28.15 23.30 -15.55
CA SER A 378 28.82 24.21 -14.62
C SER A 378 28.91 23.64 -13.20
N ASN A 379 29.97 23.99 -12.45
CA ASN A 379 30.17 23.53 -11.08
C ASN A 379 28.97 23.83 -10.16
N SER A 380 28.33 24.99 -10.34
CA SER A 380 27.12 25.37 -9.58
C SER A 380 25.97 24.38 -9.73
N VAL A 381 25.81 23.78 -10.92
CA VAL A 381 24.77 22.79 -11.19
C VAL A 381 25.21 21.42 -10.70
N GLN A 382 26.50 21.09 -10.82
CA GLN A 382 27.07 19.87 -10.22
C GLN A 382 26.85 19.80 -8.72
N ASP A 383 27.01 20.92 -8.01
CA ASP A 383 26.75 21.02 -6.58
C ASP A 383 25.27 20.79 -6.24
N ILE A 384 24.34 21.36 -7.04
CA ILE A 384 22.89 21.19 -6.84
C ILE A 384 22.47 19.75 -7.10
N CYS A 385 22.96 19.17 -8.21
CA CYS A 385 22.70 17.78 -8.56
C CYS A 385 23.45 16.78 -7.68
N LYS A 386 24.37 17.22 -6.81
CA LYS A 386 25.25 16.37 -6.01
C LYS A 386 25.95 15.28 -6.85
N ASN A 387 26.31 15.61 -8.09
CA ASN A 387 26.85 14.69 -9.10
C ASN A 387 25.94 13.51 -9.51
N ASP A 388 24.64 13.55 -9.21
CA ASP A 388 23.68 12.57 -9.72
C ASP A 388 23.59 12.64 -11.24
N TRP A 389 23.73 11.48 -11.90
CA TRP A 389 23.83 11.42 -13.35
C TRP A 389 22.53 11.86 -14.04
N SER A 390 21.37 11.41 -13.53
CA SER A 390 20.05 11.73 -14.08
C SER A 390 19.71 13.21 -13.94
N CYS A 391 19.99 13.81 -12.77
CA CYS A 391 19.83 15.24 -12.55
C CYS A 391 20.68 16.08 -13.52
N LEU A 392 21.95 15.72 -13.68
CA LEU A 392 22.85 16.45 -14.59
C LEU A 392 22.44 16.27 -16.06
N PHE A 393 22.02 15.07 -16.44
CA PHE A 393 21.52 14.76 -17.77
C PHE A 393 20.28 15.62 -18.08
N ASP A 394 19.29 15.63 -17.20
CA ASP A 394 18.08 16.43 -17.34
C ASP A 394 18.38 17.92 -17.46
N TYR A 395 19.27 18.45 -16.60
CA TYR A 395 19.68 19.85 -16.70
C TYR A 395 20.35 20.15 -18.04
N PHE A 396 21.25 19.28 -18.50
CA PHE A 396 22.02 19.48 -19.72
C PHE A 396 21.13 19.63 -20.95
N TYR A 397 20.06 18.82 -21.06
CA TYR A 397 19.18 18.87 -22.22
C TYR A 397 17.99 19.82 -22.09
N THR A 398 17.54 20.11 -20.88
CA THR A 398 16.37 20.98 -20.68
C THR A 398 16.72 22.41 -20.27
N SER A 399 17.95 22.65 -19.80
CA SER A 399 18.37 23.88 -19.11
C SER A 399 17.43 24.26 -17.94
N ASN A 400 16.68 23.29 -17.40
CA ASN A 400 15.68 23.51 -16.37
C ASN A 400 16.14 22.91 -15.04
N LEU A 401 16.71 23.77 -14.19
CA LEU A 401 17.18 23.38 -12.87
C LEU A 401 16.08 22.85 -11.96
N GLY A 402 14.84 23.31 -12.13
CA GLY A 402 13.70 22.81 -11.38
C GLY A 402 13.38 21.35 -11.71
N LEU A 403 13.40 21.01 -13.00
CA LEU A 403 13.20 19.63 -13.46
C LEU A 403 14.35 18.72 -12.99
N ALA A 404 15.59 19.15 -13.17
CA ALA A 404 16.76 18.41 -12.71
C ALA A 404 16.70 18.11 -11.19
N ASN A 405 16.34 19.12 -10.38
CA ASN A 405 16.19 18.95 -8.94
C ASN A 405 15.00 18.03 -8.57
N PHE A 406 13.91 18.06 -9.34
CA PHE A 406 12.79 17.15 -9.18
C PHE A 406 13.20 15.69 -9.44
N THR A 407 14.02 15.46 -10.47
CA THR A 407 14.62 14.16 -10.77
C THR A 407 15.53 13.70 -9.63
N LEU A 408 16.43 14.55 -9.14
CA LEU A 408 17.32 14.24 -8.01
C LEU A 408 16.55 13.78 -6.76
N ILE A 409 15.54 14.56 -6.34
CA ILE A 409 14.76 14.27 -5.14
C ILE A 409 14.02 12.93 -5.29
N SER A 410 13.48 12.67 -6.48
CA SER A 410 12.77 11.43 -6.79
C SER A 410 13.72 10.22 -6.77
N THR A 411 14.90 10.33 -7.37
CA THR A 411 15.94 9.28 -7.34
C THR A 411 16.40 9.00 -5.91
N GLN A 412 16.69 10.04 -5.11
CA GLN A 412 17.08 9.87 -3.71
C GLN A 412 15.96 9.23 -2.87
N SER A 413 14.71 9.59 -3.12
CA SER A 413 13.54 8.96 -2.47
C SER A 413 13.43 7.48 -2.83
N TYR A 414 13.64 7.12 -4.10
CA TYR A 414 13.66 5.73 -4.57
C TYR A 414 14.80 4.93 -3.92
N GLU A 415 16.03 5.44 -3.94
CA GLU A 415 17.18 4.77 -3.31
C GLU A 415 16.97 4.54 -1.81
N ASN A 416 16.45 5.54 -1.09
CA ASN A 416 16.12 5.41 0.32
C ASN A 416 15.04 4.33 0.55
N THR A 417 14.02 4.29 -0.31
CA THR A 417 12.94 3.29 -0.26
C THR A 417 13.50 1.88 -0.44
N ILE A 418 14.32 1.66 -1.47
CA ILE A 418 14.99 0.37 -1.72
C ILE A 418 15.87 -0.03 -0.53
N ASN A 419 16.66 0.91 0.00
CA ASN A 419 17.53 0.65 1.14
C ASN A 419 16.75 0.20 2.38
N ILE A 420 15.62 0.83 2.69
CA ILE A 420 14.75 0.46 3.82
C ILE A 420 14.09 -0.90 3.58
N LEU A 421 13.58 -1.16 2.37
CA LEU A 421 12.90 -2.40 2.04
C LEU A 421 13.84 -3.61 1.96
N ASN A 422 15.11 -3.40 1.63
CA ASN A 422 16.13 -4.46 1.62
C ASN A 422 16.72 -4.79 3.00
N LYS A 423 16.42 -4.01 4.05
CA LYS A 423 16.83 -4.37 5.42
C LYS A 423 16.25 -5.74 5.80
N ASN A 424 17.13 -6.70 6.10
CA ASN A 424 16.73 -8.00 6.62
C ASN A 424 16.27 -7.84 8.07
N ILE A 425 15.08 -8.35 8.38
CA ILE A 425 14.49 -8.29 9.73
C ILE A 425 14.30 -9.72 10.21
N GLN A 426 14.91 -10.05 11.35
CA GLN A 426 14.80 -11.38 11.95
C GLN A 426 13.81 -11.33 13.11
N MET A 427 12.90 -12.30 13.13
CA MET A 427 11.80 -12.41 14.08
C MET A 427 11.60 -13.88 14.42
N CYS A 428 11.09 -14.16 15.63
CA CYS A 428 10.65 -15.50 15.99
C CYS A 428 9.43 -15.93 15.15
N PRO A 429 9.25 -17.23 14.90
CA PRO A 429 8.10 -17.73 14.15
C PRO A 429 6.76 -17.32 14.76
N THR A 430 5.75 -17.13 13.91
CA THR A 430 4.38 -16.85 14.37
C THR A 430 3.88 -17.98 15.29
N LEU A 431 3.31 -17.60 16.44
CA LEU A 431 2.72 -18.53 17.39
C LEU A 431 1.22 -18.66 17.11
N ILE A 432 0.69 -19.88 17.28
CA ILE A 432 -0.73 -20.16 17.09
C ILE A 432 -1.37 -20.32 18.47
N PRO A 433 -2.45 -19.59 18.80
CA PRO A 433 -3.17 -19.80 20.06
C PRO A 433 -3.77 -21.22 20.13
N PRO A 434 -3.83 -21.84 21.33
CA PRO A 434 -4.50 -23.11 21.50
C PRO A 434 -6.01 -22.97 21.30
N GLU A 435 -6.67 -24.05 20.92
CA GLU A 435 -8.13 -24.08 20.83
C GLU A 435 -8.77 -23.65 22.16
N ASN A 436 -9.81 -22.81 22.11
CA ASN A 436 -10.44 -22.20 23.29
C ASN A 436 -9.50 -21.32 24.14
N GLY A 437 -8.43 -20.82 23.53
CA GLY A 437 -7.50 -19.89 24.15
C GLY A 437 -7.09 -18.77 23.23
N TYR A 438 -6.20 -17.93 23.74
CA TYR A 438 -5.71 -16.74 23.08
C TYR A 438 -4.24 -16.53 23.42
N LEU A 439 -3.58 -15.75 22.59
CA LEU A 439 -2.15 -15.45 22.70
C LEU A 439 -1.96 -14.01 23.19
N LYS A 440 -1.08 -13.84 24.18
CA LYS A 440 -0.66 -12.56 24.75
C LYS A 440 0.80 -12.32 24.37
N LEU A 441 1.04 -11.37 23.48
CA LEU A 441 2.38 -10.90 23.15
C LEU A 441 2.32 -9.44 22.69
N SER A 442 3.45 -8.75 22.73
CA SER A 442 3.60 -7.46 22.04
C SER A 442 4.06 -7.64 20.61
N ASN A 443 5.08 -8.47 20.35
CA ASN A 443 5.66 -8.67 19.02
C ASN A 443 6.59 -9.90 18.99
N TYR A 444 7.18 -10.16 17.82
CA TYR A 444 8.02 -11.34 17.56
C TYR A 444 9.52 -11.03 17.48
N PHE A 445 9.96 -9.84 17.91
CA PHE A 445 11.37 -9.49 17.94
C PHE A 445 12.11 -10.16 19.11
N LYS A 446 13.44 -10.13 19.06
CA LYS A 446 14.31 -10.59 20.15
C LYS A 446 13.87 -10.02 21.51
N ASP A 447 13.99 -10.85 22.55
CA ASP A 447 13.64 -10.58 23.95
C ASP A 447 12.13 -10.39 24.22
N SER A 448 11.29 -10.46 23.19
CA SER A 448 9.84 -10.42 23.37
C SER A 448 9.32 -11.65 24.09
N LYS A 449 8.28 -11.43 24.90
CA LYS A 449 7.65 -12.47 25.71
C LYS A 449 6.27 -12.78 25.16
N ALA A 450 5.97 -14.06 25.06
CA ALA A 450 4.67 -14.57 24.72
C ALA A 450 4.11 -15.40 25.88
N ASN A 451 2.82 -15.27 26.12
CA ASN A 451 2.06 -16.10 27.04
C ASN A 451 0.74 -16.51 26.40
N PHE A 452 0.16 -17.61 26.86
CA PHE A 452 -1.18 -18.03 26.44
C PHE A 452 -2.18 -17.80 27.56
N GLY A 453 -3.44 -17.58 27.19
CA GLY A 453 -4.58 -17.55 28.10
C GLY A 453 -5.69 -18.45 27.56
N CYS A 454 -6.64 -18.80 28.42
CA CYS A 454 -7.82 -19.57 28.03
C CYS A 454 -9.09 -18.74 28.18
N PHE A 455 -10.10 -19.01 27.36
CA PHE A 455 -11.42 -18.41 27.50
C PHE A 455 -12.10 -18.87 28.81
N THR A 456 -13.17 -18.18 29.19
CA THR A 456 -14.00 -18.52 30.36
C THR A 456 -14.39 -20.00 30.35
N ASN A 457 -14.32 -20.67 31.51
CA ASN A 457 -14.51 -22.11 31.72
C ASN A 457 -13.40 -23.03 31.18
N TYR A 458 -12.25 -22.48 30.77
CA TYR A 458 -11.09 -23.27 30.39
C TYR A 458 -9.87 -22.91 31.23
N THR A 459 -8.97 -23.88 31.43
CA THR A 459 -7.72 -23.71 32.18
C THR A 459 -6.53 -24.24 31.37
N LEU A 460 -5.39 -23.58 31.49
CA LEU A 460 -4.16 -23.98 30.81
C LEU A 460 -3.65 -25.30 31.36
N SER A 461 -3.20 -26.19 30.46
CA SER A 461 -2.59 -27.47 30.84
C SER A 461 -1.27 -27.32 31.61
N LYS A 462 -0.52 -26.25 31.34
CA LYS A 462 0.79 -25.95 31.95
C LYS A 462 1.16 -24.48 31.80
N ASN A 463 2.19 -24.06 32.54
CA ASN A 463 2.76 -22.72 32.39
C ASN A 463 3.25 -22.49 30.95
N ALA A 464 2.93 -21.32 30.42
CA ALA A 464 3.03 -21.05 28.99
C ALA A 464 3.84 -19.77 28.73
N ASN A 465 4.97 -19.57 29.41
CA ASN A 465 5.82 -18.39 29.24
C ASN A 465 6.95 -18.69 28.24
N PHE A 466 6.98 -17.94 27.14
CA PHE A 466 7.95 -18.08 26.07
C PHE A 466 8.71 -16.78 25.87
N THR A 467 10.01 -16.86 25.55
CA THR A 467 10.83 -15.70 25.21
C THR A 467 11.51 -15.92 23.87
N CYS A 468 11.51 -14.91 23.01
CA CYS A 468 12.23 -14.93 21.74
C CYS A 468 13.74 -14.74 22.00
N ASP A 469 14.54 -15.74 21.68
CA ASP A 469 15.96 -15.76 22.02
C ASP A 469 16.86 -15.03 20.99
N ASN A 470 18.18 -15.07 21.23
CA ASN A 470 19.18 -14.48 20.34
C ASN A 470 19.27 -15.14 18.94
N ASN A 471 18.74 -16.35 18.79
CA ASN A 471 18.71 -17.10 17.55
C ASN A 471 17.34 -16.98 16.86
N PHE A 472 16.48 -16.08 17.34
CA PHE A 472 15.11 -15.89 16.84
C PHE A 472 14.29 -17.19 16.92
N GLN A 473 14.45 -17.93 18.03
CA GLN A 473 13.63 -19.09 18.38
C GLN A 473 12.91 -18.84 19.70
N TRP A 474 11.71 -19.42 19.83
CA TRP A 474 10.98 -19.38 21.09
C TRP A 474 11.58 -20.36 22.10
N ASN A 475 11.88 -19.87 23.30
CA ASN A 475 12.33 -20.69 24.42
C ASN A 475 11.32 -20.61 25.58
N PRO A 476 10.74 -21.74 26.03
CA PRO A 476 10.95 -23.11 25.51
C PRO A 476 10.32 -23.35 24.12
N THR A 477 10.71 -24.40 23.40
CA THR A 477 10.23 -24.64 22.03
C THR A 477 8.90 -25.39 21.96
N ASN A 478 8.33 -25.79 23.10
CA ASN A 478 7.18 -26.70 23.20
C ASN A 478 5.82 -25.98 23.27
N TRP A 479 5.69 -24.83 22.61
CA TRP A 479 4.45 -24.04 22.56
C TRP A 479 3.27 -24.80 21.95
N ASN A 480 3.53 -25.72 21.00
CA ASN A 480 2.54 -26.60 20.38
C ASN A 480 1.85 -27.58 21.36
N GLU A 481 2.39 -27.76 22.56
CA GLU A 481 1.84 -28.68 23.57
C GLU A 481 0.94 -27.97 24.60
N ILE A 482 0.76 -26.65 24.48
CA ILE A 482 -0.14 -25.88 25.35
C ILE A 482 -1.58 -26.14 24.89
N VAL A 483 -2.46 -26.50 25.82
CA VAL A 483 -3.88 -26.73 25.54
C VAL A 483 -4.74 -26.10 26.63
N CYS A 484 -5.94 -25.66 26.25
CA CYS A 484 -6.96 -25.18 27.16
C CYS A 484 -7.98 -26.30 27.43
N ASN A 485 -8.00 -26.80 28.66
CA ASN A 485 -8.91 -27.87 29.08
C ASN A 485 -10.15 -27.28 29.74
N TYR A 486 -11.31 -27.85 29.43
CA TYR A 486 -12.57 -27.44 30.08
C TYR A 486 -12.49 -27.67 31.59
N ASP A 487 -12.79 -26.63 32.35
CA ASP A 487 -12.78 -26.64 33.81
C ASP A 487 -14.17 -26.98 34.34
N PHE A 488 -14.36 -28.26 34.69
CA PHE A 488 -15.60 -28.77 35.28
C PHE A 488 -15.94 -28.16 36.65
N SER A 489 -15.02 -27.42 37.28
CA SER A 489 -15.24 -26.77 38.57
C SER A 489 -15.93 -25.40 38.45
N GLN A 490 -15.92 -24.77 37.27
CA GLN A 490 -16.63 -23.52 37.03
C GLN A 490 -18.09 -23.80 36.72
N LYS A 491 -18.97 -23.55 37.69
CA LYS A 491 -20.42 -23.65 37.51
C LYS A 491 -20.86 -22.72 36.38
N SER A 492 -21.53 -23.31 35.39
CA SER A 492 -22.22 -22.62 34.30
C SER A 492 -22.98 -21.41 34.81
N PHE A 493 -22.66 -20.23 34.27
CA PHE A 493 -23.53 -19.06 34.41
C PHE A 493 -24.92 -19.42 33.86
N ALA A 494 -25.94 -19.26 34.70
CA ALA A 494 -27.33 -19.46 34.31
C ALA A 494 -27.68 -18.57 33.11
N PRO A 495 -28.55 -19.02 32.19
CA PRO A 495 -28.99 -18.18 31.08
C PRO A 495 -29.70 -16.95 31.65
N SER A 496 -29.07 -15.77 31.54
CA SER A 496 -29.71 -14.52 31.88
C SER A 496 -30.82 -14.23 30.87
N LYS A 497 -31.99 -13.84 31.40
CA LYS A 497 -33.22 -13.56 30.66
C LYS A 497 -32.95 -12.81 29.35
N LYS A 498 -33.63 -13.20 28.27
CA LYS A 498 -33.71 -12.44 27.02
C LYS A 498 -34.17 -11.00 27.34
N PHE A 499 -33.27 -10.04 27.25
CA PHE A 499 -33.61 -8.64 27.14
C PHE A 499 -33.65 -8.30 25.65
N ASN A 500 -34.85 -8.04 25.14
CA ASN A 500 -35.05 -7.49 23.80
C ASN A 500 -34.73 -6.00 23.84
N TYR A 501 -33.59 -5.58 23.30
CA TYR A 501 -33.45 -4.20 22.86
C TYR A 501 -34.05 -4.07 21.46
N SER A 502 -34.88 -3.05 21.29
CA SER A 502 -35.46 -2.69 20.01
C SER A 502 -34.38 -2.20 19.05
N ILE A 503 -34.54 -2.50 17.76
CA ILE A 503 -33.76 -1.96 16.63
C ILE A 503 -33.56 -0.43 16.74
N ILE A 504 -34.47 0.28 17.43
CA ILE A 504 -34.41 1.71 17.71
C ILE A 504 -33.17 2.11 18.53
N SER A 505 -32.70 1.28 19.47
CA SER A 505 -31.52 1.58 20.29
C SER A 505 -30.22 1.48 19.49
N LEU A 506 -30.13 0.54 18.54
CA LEU A 506 -29.03 0.42 17.58
C LEU A 506 -29.04 1.54 16.53
N ILE A 507 -30.23 1.95 16.08
CA ILE A 507 -30.40 3.10 15.18
C ILE A 507 -30.00 4.42 15.84
N PHE A 508 -30.31 4.62 17.13
CA PHE A 508 -29.87 5.80 17.87
C PHE A 508 -28.34 5.89 18.04
N ILE A 509 -27.65 4.75 18.11
CA ILE A 509 -26.18 4.66 18.12
C ILE A 509 -25.62 5.07 16.75
N LEU A 510 -26.20 4.55 15.66
CA LEU A 510 -25.82 4.91 14.29
C LEU A 510 -26.03 6.40 14.00
N ILE A 511 -27.18 6.97 14.39
CA ILE A 511 -27.53 8.38 14.11
C ILE A 511 -26.56 9.34 14.83
N ASN A 512 -26.15 9.04 16.05
CA ASN A 512 -25.22 9.91 16.79
C ASN A 512 -23.75 9.71 16.40
N PHE A 513 -23.37 8.53 15.89
CA PHE A 513 -22.04 8.31 15.30
C PHE A 513 -21.85 9.06 13.97
N ILE A 514 -22.90 9.15 13.14
CA ILE A 514 -22.88 9.95 11.90
C ILE A 514 -22.85 11.46 12.20
N SER A 515 -23.21 11.86 13.43
CA SER A 515 -23.30 13.27 13.85
C SER A 515 -22.04 13.79 14.56
N CYS A 516 -20.98 12.96 14.69
CA CYS A 516 -19.71 13.32 15.31
C CYS A 516 -18.58 13.37 14.29
#